data_AF-A0A8T5NNE4-F1
#
_entry.id   AF-A0A8T5NNE4-F1
#
_cell.length_a   1.000
_cell.length_b   1.000
_cell.length_c   1.000
_cell.angle_alpha   90.00
_cell.angle_beta   90.00
_cell.angle_gamma   90.00
#
_symmetry.space_group_name_H-M   'P 1'
#
loop_
_entity.id
_entity.type
_entity.pdbx_description
1 polymer ?
#
loop_
_entity_poly.entity_id
_entity_poly.type
_entity_poly.pdbx_seq_one_letter_code
_entity_poly.pdbx_strand_id
1 'polypeptide(L)'
;MDEVPEKISVGQISSSHISKQIVVEGRIEKIYPIKAKLIDGAFRCQRCEHTLSLNPRHLRHYAVLQPCREPSCPQGQTHSSYLQ
;
A
#
# COMPACT_ATOMS: atom_id res chain seq x y z
N MET A 1 -15.60 -26.31 -8.61
CA MET A 1 -15.43 -25.77 -9.97
C MET A 1 -15.15 -24.29 -9.77
N ASP A 2 -13.93 -23.84 -10.04
CA ASP A 2 -13.61 -22.42 -9.94
C ASP A 2 -14.36 -21.67 -11.04
N GLU A 3 -15.14 -20.67 -10.64
CA GLU A 3 -15.96 -19.87 -11.55
C GLU A 3 -15.05 -18.99 -12.41
N VAL A 4 -15.17 -19.12 -13.74
CA VAL A 4 -14.34 -18.37 -14.68
C VAL A 4 -14.78 -16.90 -14.67
N PRO A 5 -13.86 -15.93 -14.43
CA PRO A 5 -14.24 -14.51 -14.35
C PRO A 5 -14.84 -13.99 -15.65
N GLU A 6 -15.78 -13.05 -15.53
CA GLU A 6 -16.44 -12.41 -16.67
C GLU A 6 -15.44 -11.65 -17.54
N LYS A 7 -15.58 -11.80 -18.85
CA LYS A 7 -14.75 -11.14 -19.84
C LYS A 7 -15.45 -9.88 -20.36
N ILE A 8 -14.81 -8.72 -20.20
CA ILE A 8 -15.39 -7.42 -20.59
C ILE A 8 -14.42 -6.58 -21.44
N SER A 9 -14.96 -5.71 -22.28
CA SER A 9 -14.17 -4.74 -23.04
C SER A 9 -13.82 -3.50 -22.20
N VAL A 10 -12.73 -2.80 -22.55
CA VAL A 10 -12.27 -1.60 -21.81
C VAL A 10 -13.36 -0.53 -21.68
N GLY A 11 -14.18 -0.33 -22.71
CA GLY A 11 -15.27 0.65 -22.71
C GLY A 11 -16.45 0.30 -21.80
N GLN A 12 -16.54 -0.95 -21.32
CA GLN A 12 -17.61 -1.43 -20.44
C GLN A 12 -17.22 -1.39 -18.95
N ILE A 13 -15.97 -1.04 -18.65
CA ILE A 13 -15.51 -0.93 -17.27
C ILE A 13 -16.29 0.18 -16.55
N SER A 14 -16.92 -0.18 -15.45
CA SER A 14 -17.74 0.71 -14.63
C SER A 14 -17.54 0.43 -13.15
N SER A 15 -18.09 1.28 -12.28
CA SER A 15 -17.95 1.17 -10.82
C SER A 15 -18.51 -0.15 -10.25
N SER A 16 -19.44 -0.81 -10.94
CA SER A 16 -19.98 -2.12 -10.52
C SER A 16 -18.95 -3.25 -10.55
N HIS A 17 -17.80 -3.02 -11.18
CA HIS A 17 -16.68 -3.96 -11.30
C HIS A 17 -15.59 -3.73 -10.24
N ILE A 18 -15.72 -2.71 -9.38
CA ILE A 18 -14.76 -2.46 -8.31
C ILE A 18 -14.69 -3.69 -7.39
N SER A 19 -13.46 -4.12 -7.07
CA SER A 19 -13.17 -5.28 -6.22
C SER A 19 -13.63 -6.63 -6.76
N LYS A 20 -14.02 -6.73 -8.04
CA LYS A 20 -14.34 -7.99 -8.72
C LYS A 20 -13.19 -8.45 -9.60
N GLN A 21 -13.07 -9.77 -9.78
CA GLN A 21 -12.16 -10.34 -10.77
C GLN A 21 -12.85 -10.28 -12.15
N ILE A 22 -12.16 -9.70 -13.13
CA ILE A 22 -12.62 -9.56 -14.52
C ILE A 22 -11.46 -9.86 -15.46
N VAL A 23 -11.77 -10.31 -16.67
CA VAL A 23 -10.80 -10.44 -17.77
C VAL A 23 -11.02 -9.29 -18.75
N VAL A 24 -9.94 -8.57 -19.09
CA VAL A 24 -9.96 -7.46 -20.05
C VAL A 24 -9.03 -7.77 -21.22
N GLU A 25 -9.55 -7.65 -22.44
CA GLU A 25 -8.76 -7.78 -23.67
C GLU A 25 -8.39 -6.42 -24.25
N GLY A 26 -7.19 -6.33 -24.82
CA GLY A 26 -6.73 -5.12 -25.49
C GLY A 26 -5.33 -5.27 -26.08
N ARG A 27 -4.87 -4.19 -26.73
CA ARG A 27 -3.51 -4.08 -27.25
C ARG A 27 -2.63 -3.35 -26.23
N ILE A 28 -1.42 -3.86 -25.99
CA ILE A 28 -0.44 -3.17 -25.14
C ILE A 28 0.28 -2.12 -25.99
N GLU A 29 0.22 -0.87 -25.55
CA GLU A 29 0.96 0.26 -26.16
C GLU A 29 1.84 0.92 -25.10
N LYS A 30 3.04 1.38 -25.49
CA LYS A 30 4.04 2.07 -24.62
C LYS A 30 4.41 1.27 -23.36
N ILE A 31 5.39 0.38 -23.50
CA ILE A 31 5.96 -0.38 -22.38
C ILE A 31 6.95 0.50 -21.61
N TYR A 32 6.82 0.55 -20.29
CA TYR A 32 7.75 1.26 -19.40
C TYR A 32 8.65 0.27 -18.65
N PRO A 33 9.87 0.68 -18.24
CA PRO A 33 10.75 -0.16 -17.45
C PRO A 33 10.14 -0.47 -16.08
N ILE A 34 10.50 -1.64 -15.55
CA ILE A 34 10.06 -2.11 -14.24
C ILE A 34 10.60 -1.16 -13.16
N LYS A 35 9.70 -0.66 -12.29
CA LYS A 35 10.06 0.06 -11.06
C LYS A 35 9.69 -0.81 -9.86
N ALA A 36 10.66 -1.07 -8.98
CA ALA A 36 10.41 -1.81 -7.76
C ALA A 36 9.47 -1.03 -6.83
N LYS A 37 8.53 -1.74 -6.21
CA LYS A 37 7.61 -1.21 -5.20
C LYS A 37 7.86 -1.92 -3.88
N LEU A 38 8.01 -1.18 -2.79
CA LEU A 38 8.04 -1.76 -1.45
C LEU A 38 6.62 -2.24 -1.12
N ILE A 39 6.42 -3.55 -1.04
CA ILE A 39 5.12 -4.17 -0.69
C ILE A 39 5.03 -4.38 0.81
N ASP A 40 6.12 -4.84 1.41
CA ASP A 40 6.31 -5.06 2.85
C ASP A 40 7.73 -4.61 3.21
N GLY A 41 7.90 -4.05 4.40
CA GLY A 41 9.20 -3.58 4.86
C GLY A 41 9.30 -3.51 6.38
N ALA A 42 10.50 -3.70 6.89
CA ALA A 42 10.83 -3.49 8.29
C ALA A 42 11.62 -2.18 8.44
N PHE A 43 11.20 -1.33 9.35
CA PHE A 43 11.84 -0.05 9.65
C PHE A 43 12.42 -0.09 11.06
N ARG A 44 13.70 0.22 11.21
CA ARG A 44 14.36 0.25 12.51
C ARG A 44 14.33 1.67 13.06
N CYS A 45 13.85 1.83 14.30
CA CYS A 45 13.98 3.09 15.02
C CYS A 45 15.46 3.36 15.28
N GLN A 46 15.97 4.53 14.88
CA GLN A 46 17.38 4.89 15.10
C GLN A 46 17.73 5.17 16.58
N ARG A 47 16.73 5.24 17.47
CA ARG A 47 16.93 5.58 18.89
C ARG A 47 16.86 4.38 19.82
N CYS A 48 15.77 3.62 19.78
CA CYS A 48 15.60 2.42 20.61
C CYS A 48 15.87 1.11 19.87
N GLU A 49 16.26 1.19 18.59
CA GLU A 49 16.55 0.04 17.73
C GLU A 49 15.39 -0.93 17.49
N HIS A 50 14.19 -0.61 17.99
CA HIS A 50 12.98 -1.40 17.78
C HIS A 50 12.63 -1.47 16.29
N THR A 51 12.28 -2.67 15.83
CA THR A 51 11.94 -2.93 14.42
C THR A 51 10.44 -2.94 14.24
N LEU A 52 9.94 -2.03 13.40
CA LEU A 52 8.54 -1.91 13.03
C LEU A 52 8.32 -2.51 11.65
N SER A 53 7.58 -3.61 11.59
CA SER A 53 7.09 -4.15 10.32
C SER A 53 5.90 -3.33 9.86
N LEU A 54 6.03 -2.65 8.72
CA LEU A 54 4.96 -1.87 8.10
C LEU A 54 4.55 -2.53 6.79
N ASN A 55 3.24 -2.58 6.56
CA ASN A 55 2.65 -2.94 5.28
C ASN A 55 2.26 -1.65 4.52
N PRO A 56 3.10 -1.14 3.61
CA PRO A 56 2.85 0.10 2.87
C PRO A 56 1.71 0.05 1.84
N ARG A 57 0.86 -1.00 1.80
CA ARG A 57 -0.24 -1.15 0.81
C ARG A 57 -1.15 0.07 0.66
N HIS A 58 -1.24 0.96 1.65
CA HIS A 58 -2.08 2.17 1.62
C HIS A 58 -1.32 3.51 1.59
N LEU A 59 0.01 3.50 1.56
CA LEU A 59 0.80 4.72 1.67
C LEU A 59 1.21 5.24 0.28
N ARG A 60 0.57 6.31 -0.20
CA ARG A 60 0.97 7.01 -1.44
C ARG A 60 2.37 7.61 -1.35
N HIS A 61 2.82 7.91 -0.13
CA HIS A 61 4.17 8.35 0.17
C HIS A 61 4.74 7.44 1.25
N TYR A 62 5.94 6.91 1.04
CA TYR A 62 6.67 6.11 2.03
C TYR A 62 6.98 6.89 3.34
N ALA A 63 6.60 8.16 3.40
CA ALA A 63 6.93 9.12 4.45
C ALA A 63 5.84 9.29 5.52
N VAL A 64 5.13 8.23 5.90
CA VAL A 64 4.42 8.28 7.20
C VAL A 64 5.36 7.71 8.24
N LEU A 65 6.16 8.61 8.83
CA LEU A 65 6.91 8.37 10.06
C LEU A 65 5.91 7.99 11.15
N GLN A 66 5.54 6.71 11.21
CA GLN A 66 4.76 6.18 12.32
C GLN A 66 5.62 6.37 13.59
N PRO A 67 5.07 6.96 14.66
CA PRO A 67 5.82 7.11 15.90
C PRO A 67 6.21 5.73 16.42
N CYS A 68 7.40 5.64 17.01
CA CYS A 68 7.84 4.40 17.60
C CYS A 68 6.91 4.03 18.76
N ARG A 69 6.33 2.82 18.72
CA ARG A 69 5.37 2.33 19.72
C ARG A 69 6.04 1.63 20.90
N GLU A 70 7.36 1.50 20.85
CA GLU A 70 8.15 0.88 21.91
C GLU A 70 8.11 1.79 23.16
N PRO A 71 7.60 1.31 24.31
CA PRO A 71 7.46 2.13 25.52
C PRO A 71 8.80 2.63 26.07
N SER A 72 9.87 1.86 25.82
CA SER A 72 11.24 2.22 26.21
C SER A 72 11.87 3.27 25.27
N CYS A 73 11.19 3.65 24.18
CA CYS A 73 11.70 4.66 23.27
C CYS A 73 11.55 6.07 23.85
N PRO A 74 12.63 6.89 23.89
CA PRO A 74 12.58 8.24 24.45
C PRO A 74 11.69 9.23 23.67
N GLN A 75 11.08 8.78 22.56
CA GLN A 75 10.09 9.55 21.78
C GLN A 75 8.71 8.87 21.72
N GLY A 76 8.48 7.84 22.55
CA GLY A 76 7.27 7.03 22.57
C GLY A 76 6.06 7.75 23.17
N GLN A 77 5.75 8.96 22.68
CA GLN A 77 4.49 9.70 22.83
C GLN A 77 4.65 11.10 22.19
N THR A 78 4.62 11.20 20.86
CA THR A 78 4.07 12.43 20.28
C THR A 78 2.56 12.34 20.43
N HIS A 79 2.06 12.89 21.54
CA HIS A 79 0.68 13.36 21.60
C HIS A 79 0.40 14.12 20.30
N SER A 80 -0.63 13.69 19.58
CA SER A 80 -1.15 14.41 18.42
C SER A 80 -1.79 15.71 18.93
N SER A 81 -0.99 16.71 19.25
CA SER A 81 -1.44 18.07 19.55
C SER A 81 -1.53 18.88 18.26
N TYR A 82 -2.39 18.46 17.34
CA TYR A 82 -2.94 19.30 16.29
C TYR A 82 -4.30 18.74 15.90
N LEU A 83 -5.32 19.18 16.65
CA LEU A 83 -6.70 19.41 16.24
C LEU A 83 -7.37 20.13 17.43
N GLN A 84 -7.07 21.43 17.53
CA GLN A 84 -8.01 22.41 18.07
C GLN A 84 -8.71 23.06 16.89
#